data_AF-A0A3R9RVN7-F1
#
_entry.id   AF-A0A3R9RVN7-F1
#
_cell.length_a   1.000
_cell.length_b   1.000
_cell.length_c   1.000
_cell.angle_alpha   90.00
_cell.angle_beta   90.00
_cell.angle_gamma   90.00
#
_symmetry.space_group_name_H-M   'P 1'
#
loop_
_entity.id
_entity.type
_entity.pdbx_description
1 polymer ?
#
loop_
_entity_poly.entity_id
_entity_poly.type
_entity_poly.pdbx_seq_one_letter_code
_entity_poly.pdbx_strand_id
1 'polypeptide(L)'
;GLPCCIGIGYSKTQAKLANHYAKKIKSFKGVCNFITLDPLIMEDLMQQTSVKEVWGIGYQLVKQLQSYEVYTCLDLTFANEHHMAKAFSVVMARTIRELKGQSCIQLDDPAIPTKRILASRSFAQALSSIEIIKQALIFHLNRAHRRLMKQEQLCACVQVMLYEKTDKPPYKKVTSQA
;
A
#
# COMPACT_ATOMS: atom_id res chain seq x y z
N GLY A 1 22.68 18.75 -1.16
CA GLY A 1 21.58 18.01 -1.81
C GLY A 1 21.12 16.89 -0.90
N LEU A 2 19.86 16.46 -1.01
CA LEU A 2 19.36 15.28 -0.28
C LEU A 2 19.77 14.01 -1.05
N PRO A 3 20.43 13.02 -0.42
CA PRO A 3 20.81 11.79 -1.10
C PRO A 3 19.56 11.00 -1.50
N CYS A 4 19.53 10.55 -2.75
CA CYS A 4 18.44 9.76 -3.32
C CYS A 4 18.94 8.36 -3.70
N CYS A 5 18.04 7.37 -3.69
CA CYS A 5 18.32 6.02 -4.17
C CYS A 5 17.38 5.68 -5.34
N ILE A 6 17.87 4.83 -6.24
CA ILE A 6 17.20 4.43 -7.48
C ILE A 6 17.10 2.91 -7.53
N GLY A 7 15.89 2.41 -7.81
CA GLY A 7 15.63 1.00 -8.07
C GLY A 7 15.07 0.82 -9.47
N ILE A 8 15.61 -0.15 -10.21
CA ILE A 8 15.24 -0.44 -11.60
C ILE A 8 14.79 -1.90 -11.68
N GLY A 9 13.69 -2.15 -12.39
CA GLY A 9 13.13 -3.48 -12.64
C GLY A 9 12.11 -3.44 -13.79
N TYR A 10 11.66 -4.59 -14.26
CA TYR A 10 10.70 -4.69 -15.37
C TYR A 10 9.28 -4.28 -14.99
N SER A 11 8.98 -4.32 -13.70
CA SER A 11 7.66 -4.08 -13.12
C SER A 11 7.76 -3.07 -11.98
N LYS A 12 6.63 -2.49 -11.56
CA LYS A 12 6.61 -1.55 -10.42
C LYS A 12 7.08 -2.21 -9.15
N THR A 13 6.63 -3.43 -8.92
CA THR A 13 6.95 -4.17 -7.69
C THR A 13 8.44 -4.49 -7.65
N GLN A 14 9.03 -4.91 -8.77
CA GLN A 14 10.48 -5.12 -8.87
C GLN A 14 11.26 -3.82 -8.67
N ALA A 15 10.88 -2.73 -9.35
CA ALA A 15 11.57 -1.44 -9.20
C ALA A 15 11.50 -0.93 -7.75
N LYS A 16 10.36 -1.12 -7.07
CA LYS A 16 10.19 -0.75 -5.66
C LYS A 16 11.03 -1.63 -4.73
N LEU A 17 11.12 -2.93 -4.99
CA LEU A 17 11.96 -3.86 -4.24
C LEU A 17 13.46 -3.61 -4.47
N ALA A 18 13.87 -3.34 -5.71
CA ALA A 18 15.23 -2.91 -6.03
C ALA A 18 15.62 -1.63 -5.27
N ASN A 19 14.71 -0.65 -5.17
CA ASN A 19 14.97 0.57 -4.40
C ASN A 19 15.11 0.30 -2.90
N HIS A 20 14.44 -0.72 -2.36
CA HIS A 20 14.65 -1.15 -0.98
C HIS A 20 16.08 -1.68 -0.78
N TYR A 21 16.59 -2.50 -1.69
CA TYR A 21 17.99 -2.97 -1.65
C TYR A 21 19.00 -1.84 -1.86
N ALA A 22 18.74 -0.94 -2.81
CA ALA A 22 19.58 0.25 -3.07
C ALA A 22 19.77 1.11 -1.81
N LYS A 23 18.77 1.15 -0.93
CA LYS A 23 18.80 1.87 0.35
C LYS A 23 19.48 1.09 1.47
N LYS A 24 19.22 -0.21 1.59
CA LYS A 24 19.69 -1.01 2.73
C LYS A 24 21.12 -1.52 2.56
N ILE A 25 21.53 -1.83 1.33
CA ILE A 25 22.79 -2.50 1.04
C ILE A 25 23.78 -1.49 0.44
N LYS A 26 24.82 -1.16 1.20
CA LYS A 26 25.81 -0.14 0.83
C LYS A 26 26.57 -0.44 -0.46
N SER A 27 26.76 -1.71 -0.82
CA SER A 27 27.49 -2.12 -2.03
C SER A 27 26.81 -1.66 -3.33
N PHE A 28 25.49 -1.46 -3.31
CA PHE A 28 24.74 -0.89 -4.45
C PHE A 28 24.98 0.61 -4.67
N LYS A 29 25.66 1.31 -3.75
CA LYS A 29 25.98 2.75 -3.88
C LYS A 29 24.77 3.61 -4.26
N GLY A 30 23.59 3.26 -3.73
CA GLY A 30 22.34 3.98 -3.97
C GLY A 30 21.60 3.60 -5.26
N VAL A 31 22.10 2.67 -6.08
CA VAL A 31 21.44 2.22 -7.31
C VAL A 31 21.41 0.70 -7.38
N CYS A 32 20.21 0.11 -7.46
CA CYS A 32 20.03 -1.32 -7.66
C CYS A 32 19.22 -1.57 -8.93
N ASN A 33 19.74 -2.39 -9.84
CA ASN A 33 19.10 -2.71 -11.11
C ASN A 33 18.88 -4.21 -11.25
N PHE A 34 17.63 -4.66 -11.12
CA PHE A 34 17.27 -6.09 -11.27
C PHE A 34 17.38 -6.59 -12.70
N ILE A 35 17.35 -5.71 -13.70
CA ILE A 35 17.43 -6.11 -15.11
C ILE A 35 18.81 -6.69 -15.44
N THR A 36 19.86 -6.16 -14.79
CA THR A 36 21.25 -6.53 -15.05
C THR A 36 21.89 -7.26 -13.86
N LEU A 37 21.15 -7.48 -12.77
CA LEU A 37 21.65 -8.19 -11.61
C LEU A 37 21.75 -9.67 -11.94
N ASP A 38 22.80 -10.33 -11.45
CA ASP A 38 22.92 -11.78 -11.54
C ASP A 38 21.68 -12.43 -10.91
N PRO A 39 20.97 -13.32 -11.63
CA PRO A 39 19.81 -14.04 -11.12
C PRO A 39 20.07 -14.74 -9.78
N LEU A 40 21.26 -15.31 -9.57
CA LEU A 40 21.59 -15.99 -8.31
C LEU A 40 21.67 -15.01 -7.14
N ILE A 41 22.23 -13.82 -7.37
CA ILE A 41 22.27 -12.75 -6.36
C ILE A 41 20.85 -12.24 -6.09
N MET A 42 20.03 -12.10 -7.14
CA MET A 42 18.64 -11.66 -7.01
C MET A 42 17.81 -12.65 -6.18
N GLU A 43 17.95 -13.95 -6.44
CA GLU A 43 17.29 -15.01 -5.68
C GLU A 43 17.72 -15.01 -4.21
N ASP A 44 19.03 -14.93 -3.92
CA ASP A 44 19.54 -14.85 -2.55
C ASP A 44 18.98 -13.64 -1.79
N LEU A 45 18.98 -12.46 -2.43
CA LEU A 45 18.37 -11.25 -1.86
C LEU A 45 16.88 -11.45 -1.57
N MET A 46 16.13 -12.02 -2.49
CA MET A 46 14.70 -12.27 -2.32
C MET A 46 14.42 -13.31 -1.22
N GLN A 47 15.27 -14.33 -1.09
CA GLN A 47 15.15 -15.36 -0.06
C GLN A 47 15.42 -14.80 1.35
N GLN A 48 16.36 -13.87 1.48
CA GLN A 48 16.65 -13.22 2.76
C GLN A 48 15.67 -12.10 3.11
N THR A 49 14.77 -11.73 2.19
CA THR A 49 13.85 -10.61 2.38
C THR A 49 12.47 -11.11 2.76
N SER A 50 11.94 -10.62 3.89
CA SER A 50 10.58 -10.95 4.30
C SER A 50 9.54 -10.47 3.27
N VAL A 51 8.51 -11.29 3.05
CA VAL A 51 7.37 -10.97 2.19
C VAL A 51 6.65 -9.66 2.56
N LYS A 52 6.80 -9.20 3.81
CA LYS A 52 6.29 -7.90 4.29
C LYS A 52 6.87 -6.70 3.53
N GLU A 53 8.06 -6.83 2.96
CA GLU A 53 8.74 -5.75 2.24
C GLU A 53 8.22 -5.58 0.80
N VAL A 54 7.42 -6.55 0.32
CA VAL A 54 6.78 -6.47 -0.99
C VAL A 54 5.68 -5.41 -0.96
N TRP A 55 5.70 -4.53 -1.97
CA TRP A 55 4.71 -3.47 -2.09
C TRP A 55 3.28 -4.04 -2.22
N GLY A 56 2.38 -3.54 -1.37
CA GLY A 56 0.98 -3.99 -1.30
C GLY A 56 0.72 -5.09 -0.26
N ILE A 57 1.75 -5.65 0.38
CA ILE A 57 1.59 -6.69 1.41
C ILE A 57 1.64 -6.07 2.80
N GLY A 58 0.46 -5.90 3.40
CA GLY A 58 0.30 -5.36 4.76
C GLY A 58 0.40 -6.42 5.86
N TYR A 59 0.46 -5.99 7.11
CA TYR A 59 0.62 -6.86 8.28
C TYR A 59 -0.41 -8.01 8.38
N GLN A 60 -1.68 -7.74 8.06
CA GLN A 60 -2.72 -8.77 8.08
C GLN A 60 -2.51 -9.83 6.99
N LEU A 61 -2.09 -9.40 5.78
CA LEU A 61 -1.76 -10.32 4.69
C LEU A 61 -0.54 -11.16 5.03
N VAL A 62 0.49 -10.58 5.66
CA VAL A 62 1.66 -11.36 6.13
C VAL A 62 1.24 -12.48 7.06
N LYS A 63 0.38 -12.22 8.04
CA LYS A 63 -0.11 -13.26 8.96
C LYS A 63 -0.84 -14.39 8.24
N GLN A 64 -1.66 -14.04 7.25
CA GLN A 64 -2.37 -15.04 6.46
C GLN A 64 -1.42 -15.81 5.54
N LEU A 65 -0.43 -15.15 4.92
CA LEU A 65 0.57 -15.80 4.07
C LEU A 65 1.42 -16.81 4.85
N GLN A 66 1.71 -16.54 6.12
CA GLN A 66 2.41 -17.48 7.00
C GLN A 66 1.66 -18.80 7.20
N SER A 67 0.32 -18.81 7.13
CA SER A 67 -0.44 -20.08 7.18
C SER A 67 -0.38 -20.88 5.88
N TYR A 68 0.17 -20.30 4.80
CA TYR A 68 0.49 -20.96 3.54
C TYR A 68 2.01 -21.21 3.40
N GLU A 69 2.76 -21.12 4.50
CA GLU A 69 4.22 -21.31 4.53
C GLU A 69 4.99 -20.32 3.63
N VAL A 70 4.42 -19.14 3.36
CA VAL A 70 5.05 -18.07 2.58
C VAL A 70 5.63 -17.02 3.54
N TYR A 71 6.95 -16.97 3.66
CA TYR A 71 7.66 -16.09 4.60
C TYR A 71 8.51 -15.03 3.90
N THR A 72 9.11 -15.38 2.76
CA THR A 72 10.08 -14.57 2.02
C THR A 72 9.49 -14.02 0.72
N CYS A 73 10.17 -13.03 0.12
CA CYS A 73 9.83 -12.53 -1.21
C CYS A 73 9.94 -13.65 -2.25
N LEU A 74 10.93 -14.53 -2.10
CA LEU A 74 11.16 -15.65 -3.00
C LEU A 74 10.04 -16.71 -2.86
N ASP A 75 9.60 -17.04 -1.65
CA ASP A 75 8.50 -17.98 -1.45
C ASP A 75 7.24 -17.52 -2.20
N LEU A 76 6.99 -16.21 -2.18
CA LEU A 76 5.85 -15.63 -2.87
C LEU A 76 5.95 -15.74 -4.40
N THR A 77 7.15 -15.72 -4.98
CA THR A 77 7.29 -15.92 -6.43
C THR A 77 6.99 -17.36 -6.84
N PHE A 78 7.27 -18.34 -5.97
CA PHE A 78 6.94 -19.74 -6.20
C PHE A 78 5.47 -20.09 -5.94
N ALA A 79 4.73 -19.24 -5.21
CA ALA A 79 3.32 -19.47 -4.93
C ALA A 79 2.46 -19.53 -6.21
N ASN A 80 1.45 -20.42 -6.19
CA ASN A 80 0.53 -20.57 -7.31
C ASN A 80 -0.41 -19.36 -7.43
N GLU A 81 -0.26 -18.58 -8.50
CA GLU A 81 -1.00 -17.35 -8.74
C GLU A 81 -2.53 -17.54 -8.74
N HIS A 82 -3.04 -18.63 -9.31
CA HIS A 82 -4.48 -18.90 -9.37
C HIS A 82 -5.05 -19.22 -8.00
N HIS A 83 -4.31 -19.99 -7.19
CA HIS A 83 -4.70 -20.30 -5.83
C HIS A 83 -4.69 -19.04 -4.96
N MET A 84 -3.62 -18.25 -5.04
CA MET A 84 -3.48 -16.99 -4.30
C MET A 84 -4.54 -15.95 -4.71
N ALA A 85 -4.96 -15.94 -5.97
CA ALA A 85 -6.05 -15.08 -6.43
C ALA A 85 -7.38 -15.39 -5.72
N LYS A 86 -7.68 -16.69 -5.54
CA LYS A 86 -8.90 -17.16 -4.89
C LYS A 86 -8.86 -16.97 -3.38
N ALA A 87 -7.72 -17.26 -2.76
CA ALA A 87 -7.56 -17.16 -1.30
C ALA A 87 -7.47 -15.71 -0.79
N PHE A 88 -6.87 -14.81 -1.58
CA PHE A 88 -6.61 -13.42 -1.16
C PHE A 88 -7.31 -12.40 -2.04
N SER A 89 -6.80 -12.21 -3.25
CA SER A 89 -7.35 -11.27 -4.23
C SER A 89 -6.63 -11.38 -5.57
N VAL A 90 -7.27 -10.89 -6.64
CA VAL A 90 -6.62 -10.71 -7.95
C VAL A 90 -5.38 -9.81 -7.85
N VAL A 91 -5.32 -8.88 -6.90
CA VAL A 91 -4.16 -8.03 -6.66
C VAL A 91 -2.96 -8.86 -6.19
N MET A 92 -3.16 -9.84 -5.30
CA MET A 92 -2.09 -10.74 -4.86
C MET A 92 -1.47 -11.49 -6.05
N ALA A 93 -2.30 -12.02 -6.96
CA ALA A 93 -1.81 -12.69 -8.15
C ALA A 93 -1.03 -11.74 -9.09
N ARG A 94 -1.46 -10.48 -9.21
CA ARG A 94 -0.71 -9.46 -9.95
C ARG A 94 0.62 -9.13 -9.30
N THR A 95 0.69 -9.05 -7.97
CA THR A 95 1.95 -8.85 -7.23
C THR A 95 2.93 -9.98 -7.49
N ILE A 96 2.47 -11.24 -7.50
CA ILE A 96 3.30 -12.40 -7.84
C ILE A 96 3.85 -12.28 -9.26
N ARG A 97 2.99 -11.97 -10.25
CA ARG A 97 3.41 -11.75 -11.64
C ARG A 97 4.42 -10.61 -11.78
N GLU A 98 4.18 -9.50 -11.09
CA GLU A 98 5.10 -8.37 -11.07
C GLU A 98 6.46 -8.76 -10.50
N LEU A 99 6.52 -9.54 -9.41
CA LEU A 99 7.79 -10.01 -8.85
C LEU A 99 8.54 -10.92 -9.83
N LYS A 100 7.83 -11.70 -10.64
CA LYS A 100 8.37 -12.48 -11.77
C LYS A 100 8.74 -11.63 -12.99
N GLY A 101 8.59 -10.30 -12.92
CA GLY A 101 8.95 -9.36 -13.99
C GLY A 101 7.85 -9.07 -15.00
N GLN A 102 6.65 -9.64 -14.83
CA GLN A 102 5.51 -9.36 -15.70
C GLN A 102 4.80 -8.08 -15.25
N SER A 103 5.02 -7.00 -15.98
CA SER A 103 4.37 -5.71 -15.71
C SER A 103 2.85 -5.80 -15.99
N CYS A 104 2.05 -5.72 -14.94
CA CYS A 104 0.59 -5.81 -14.99
C CYS A 104 -0.12 -4.84 -14.04
N ILE A 105 0.61 -4.04 -13.25
CA ILE A 105 0.06 -2.95 -12.44
C ILE A 105 0.38 -1.61 -13.12
N GLN A 106 -0.64 -0.95 -13.67
CA GLN A 106 -0.51 0.34 -14.38
C GLN A 106 -0.19 1.51 -13.46
N LEU A 107 0.69 2.43 -13.88
CA LEU A 107 0.94 3.71 -13.21
C LEU A 107 -0.32 4.59 -13.28
N ASP A 108 -0.66 5.19 -12.14
CA ASP A 108 -1.71 6.20 -12.12
C ASP A 108 -1.20 7.43 -12.87
N ASP A 109 -2.00 7.97 -13.78
CA ASP A 109 -1.68 9.20 -14.48
C ASP A 109 -1.92 10.39 -13.54
N PRO A 110 -0.87 11.17 -13.20
CA PRO A 110 -1.01 12.31 -12.31
C PRO A 110 -1.90 13.43 -12.89
N ALA A 111 -2.14 13.45 -14.20
CA ALA A 111 -3.04 14.40 -14.84
C ALA A 111 -4.52 14.08 -14.54
N ILE A 112 -4.85 12.82 -14.23
CA ILE A 112 -6.21 12.41 -13.92
C ILE A 112 -6.52 12.82 -12.47
N PRO A 113 -7.49 13.73 -12.25
CA PRO A 113 -7.81 14.16 -10.89
C PRO A 113 -8.45 13.01 -10.09
N THR A 114 -8.14 12.96 -8.79
CA THR A 114 -8.61 11.90 -7.90
C THR A 114 -10.14 11.83 -7.87
N LYS A 115 -10.71 10.61 -7.90
CA LYS A 115 -12.17 10.41 -7.82
C LYS A 115 -12.79 10.78 -6.47
N ARG A 116 -11.97 11.08 -5.46
CA ARG A 116 -12.40 11.40 -4.09
C ARG A 116 -11.52 12.49 -3.50
N ILE A 117 -12.14 13.47 -2.83
CA ILE A 117 -11.45 14.52 -2.08
C ILE A 117 -11.69 14.30 -0.59
N LEU A 118 -10.63 13.95 0.13
CA LEU A 118 -10.69 13.74 1.58
C LEU A 118 -10.02 14.90 2.33
N ALA A 119 -10.73 15.45 3.31
CA ALA A 119 -10.19 16.36 4.31
C ALA A 119 -10.54 15.82 5.70
N SER A 120 -9.59 15.12 6.32
CA SER A 120 -9.76 14.52 7.64
C SER A 120 -8.57 14.87 8.54
N ARG A 121 -8.80 14.93 9.85
CA ARG A 121 -7.75 15.00 10.88
C ARG A 121 -8.21 14.28 12.13
N SER A 122 -7.25 13.72 12.86
CA SER A 122 -7.46 13.27 14.25
C SER A 122 -7.29 14.46 15.20
N PHE A 123 -8.08 14.48 16.27
CA PHE A 123 -7.95 15.46 17.36
C PHE A 123 -7.05 14.93 18.46
N ALA A 124 -6.38 15.83 19.18
CA ALA A 124 -5.50 15.47 20.30
C ALA A 124 -6.27 14.83 21.47
N GLN A 125 -7.53 15.23 21.64
CA GLN A 125 -8.45 14.70 22.64
C GLN A 125 -9.81 14.44 22.00
N ALA A 126 -10.61 13.58 22.63
CA ALA A 126 -11.99 13.34 22.21
C ALA A 126 -12.81 14.63 22.34
N LEU A 127 -13.62 14.92 21.32
CA LEU A 127 -14.49 16.09 21.32
C LEU A 127 -15.85 15.72 21.89
N SER A 128 -16.31 16.44 22.91
CA SER A 128 -17.62 16.22 23.55
C SER A 128 -18.66 17.30 23.22
N SER A 129 -18.22 18.49 22.80
CA SER A 129 -19.12 19.60 22.43
C SER A 129 -19.56 19.51 20.97
N ILE A 130 -20.87 19.62 20.76
CA ILE A 130 -21.46 19.60 19.42
C ILE A 130 -21.07 20.86 18.62
N GLU A 131 -20.85 21.99 19.29
CA GLU A 131 -20.38 23.23 18.69
C GLU A 131 -18.99 23.04 18.10
N ILE A 132 -18.06 22.45 18.85
CA ILE A 132 -16.69 22.20 18.38
C ILE A 132 -16.70 21.23 17.19
N ILE A 133 -17.52 20.18 17.25
CA ILE A 133 -17.67 19.23 16.14
C ILE A 133 -18.22 19.92 14.89
N LYS A 134 -19.23 20.79 15.03
CA LYS A 134 -19.77 21.60 13.92
C LYS A 134 -18.69 22.49 13.30
N GLN A 135 -17.88 23.17 14.11
CA GLN A 135 -16.79 24.01 13.61
C GLN A 135 -15.72 23.20 12.86
N ALA A 136 -15.33 22.05 13.41
CA ALA A 136 -14.42 21.13 12.75
C ALA A 136 -14.96 20.65 11.39
N LEU A 137 -16.25 20.31 11.35
CA LEU A 137 -16.91 19.88 10.11
C LEU A 137 -16.88 20.97 9.05
N ILE A 138 -17.27 22.21 9.40
CA ILE A 138 -17.25 23.36 8.49
C ILE A 138 -15.83 23.61 7.97
N PHE A 139 -14.82 23.53 8.85
CA PHE A 139 -13.42 23.68 8.46
C PHE A 139 -12.97 22.62 7.43
N HIS A 140 -13.30 21.35 7.66
CA HIS A 140 -12.95 20.26 6.76
C HIS A 140 -13.70 20.34 5.43
N LEU A 141 -15.00 20.66 5.46
CA LEU A 141 -15.81 20.87 4.26
C LEU A 141 -15.27 22.01 3.41
N ASN A 142 -14.94 23.15 4.01
CA ASN A 142 -14.33 24.28 3.29
C ASN A 142 -13.01 23.90 2.62
N ARG A 143 -12.18 23.08 3.28
CA ARG A 143 -10.91 22.61 2.71
C ARG A 143 -11.12 21.63 1.57
N ALA A 144 -12.08 20.72 1.68
CA ALA A 144 -12.47 19.82 0.61
C ALA A 144 -13.04 20.60 -0.59
N HIS A 145 -13.91 21.58 -0.34
CA HIS A 145 -14.49 22.45 -1.36
C HIS A 145 -13.42 23.25 -2.11
N ARG A 146 -12.45 23.87 -1.43
CA ARG A 146 -11.34 24.57 -2.10
C ARG A 146 -10.52 23.65 -3.01
N ARG A 147 -10.29 22.40 -2.59
CA ARG A 147 -9.60 21.40 -3.42
C ARG A 147 -10.45 21.00 -4.63
N LEU A 148 -11.76 20.83 -4.44
CA LEU A 148 -12.71 20.52 -5.51
C LEU A 148 -12.70 21.61 -6.58
N MET A 149 -12.78 22.88 -6.17
CA MET A 149 -12.73 24.02 -7.09
C MET A 149 -11.40 24.09 -7.83
N LYS A 150 -10.27 23.88 -7.13
CA LYS A 150 -8.94 23.88 -7.77
C LYS A 150 -8.77 22.73 -8.78
N GLN A 151 -9.43 21.60 -8.55
CA GLN A 151 -9.40 20.44 -9.44
C GLN A 151 -10.49 20.50 -10.52
N GLU A 152 -11.34 21.54 -10.53
CA GLU A 152 -12.45 21.73 -11.48
C GLU A 152 -13.37 20.49 -11.59
N GLN A 153 -13.62 19.83 -10.46
CA GLN A 153 -14.43 18.62 -10.39
C GLN A 153 -15.85 18.90 -9.88
N LEU A 154 -16.80 18.06 -10.32
CA LEU A 154 -18.16 18.02 -9.78
C LEU A 154 -18.27 16.99 -8.66
N CYS A 155 -19.10 17.26 -7.66
CA CYS A 155 -19.33 16.39 -6.51
C CYS A 155 -20.73 15.78 -6.56
N ALA A 156 -20.82 14.45 -6.62
CA ALA A 156 -22.10 13.75 -6.60
C ALA A 156 -22.62 13.48 -5.17
N CYS A 157 -21.72 13.32 -4.19
CA CYS A 157 -22.09 12.97 -2.82
C CYS A 157 -21.05 13.48 -1.81
N VAL A 158 -21.52 13.96 -0.66
CA VAL A 158 -20.68 14.35 0.48
C VAL A 158 -20.85 13.31 1.59
N GLN A 159 -19.74 12.72 2.02
CA GLN A 159 -19.73 11.76 3.11
C GLN A 159 -18.96 12.33 4.31
N VAL A 160 -19.57 12.26 5.49
CA VAL A 160 -18.96 12.66 6.76
C VAL A 160 -18.78 11.42 7.61
N MET A 161 -17.57 11.20 8.12
CA MET A 161 -17.26 10.11 9.04
C MET A 161 -16.71 10.68 10.34
N LEU A 162 -17.28 10.25 11.45
CA LEU A 162 -16.76 10.48 12.79
C LEU A 162 -16.17 9.16 13.29
N TYR A 163 -14.93 9.21 13.77
CA TYR A 163 -14.26 8.06 14.36
C TYR A 163 -13.98 8.34 15.82
N GLU A 164 -14.49 7.48 16.68
CA GLU A 164 -14.20 7.47 18.11
C GLU A 164 -13.50 6.17 18.47
N LYS A 165 -12.36 6.29 19.16
CA LYS A 165 -11.68 5.13 19.71
C LYS A 165 -12.41 4.73 20.99
N THR A 166 -13.25 3.71 20.87
CA THR A 166 -13.95 3.12 22.01
C THR A 166 -13.13 1.96 22.59
N ASP A 167 -13.08 1.85 23.92
CA ASP A 167 -12.40 0.73 24.59
C ASP A 167 -13.14 -0.60 24.38
N LYS A 168 -14.46 -0.53 24.18
CA LYS A 168 -15.31 -1.67 23.83
C LYS A 168 -15.89 -1.45 22.44
N PRO A 169 -15.53 -2.27 21.43
CA PRO A 169 -16.09 -2.11 20.10
C PRO A 169 -17.62 -2.33 20.15
N PRO A 170 -18.42 -1.44 19.55
CA PRO A 170 -19.88 -1.50 19.63
C PRO A 170 -20.50 -2.65 18.81
N TYR A 171 -19.70 -3.39 18.04
CA TYR A 171 -20.15 -4.53 17.23
C TYR A 171 -19.53 -5.85 17.72
N LYS A 172 -20.34 -6.92 17.74
CA LYS A 172 -19.83 -8.29 17.94
C LYS A 172 -18.89 -8.62 16.77
N LYS A 173 -17.68 -9.10 17.07
CA LYS A 173 -16.80 -9.67 16.04
C LYS A 173 -17.57 -10.80 15.36
N VAL A 174 -17.88 -10.66 14.07
CA VAL A 174 -18.38 -11.77 13.27
C VAL A 174 -17.31 -12.84 13.29
N THR A 175 -17.60 -13.97 13.93
CA THR A 175 -16.75 -15.14 13.90
C THR A 175 -16.89 -15.71 12.50
N SER A 176 -15.89 -15.48 11.64
CA SER A 176 -15.80 -16.21 10.37
C SER A 176 -15.63 -17.69 10.72
N GLN A 177 -16.70 -18.47 10.52
CA GLN A 177 -16.64 -19.92 10.62
C GLN A 177 -15.64 -20.43 9.57
N ALA A 178 -14.71 -21.26 10.05
CA ALA A 178 -13.67 -21.92 9.26
C ALA A 178 -14.25 -23.03 8.38
#